data_AF-A0A6I1E610-F1
#
_entry.id   AF-A0A6I1E610-F1
#
_cell.length_a   1.000
_cell.length_b   1.000
_cell.length_c   1.000
_cell.angle_alpha   90.00
_cell.angle_beta   90.00
_cell.angle_gamma   90.00
#
_symmetry.space_group_name_H-M   'P 1'
#
loop_
_entity.id
_entity.type
_entity.pdbx_description
1 polymer ?
#
loop_
_entity_poly.entity_id
_entity_poly.type
_entity_poly.pdbx_seq_one_letter_code
_entity_poly.pdbx_strand_id
1 'polypeptide(L)'
;MTTSKHFFTSLLVVFCLVGCTERSMTKKEVAYIDAFHGETVDTESIIFARGLRWGVRNVLKDIRSNPEMLKSIQENNIDLKDVKSSLLTTAAVVVGNKVYFRSDIYLDDFGDSPFETDRALVGHEVTHVWQWQNRQETGYNLFKVVSEHIKYKDPYYYDIIPGQKYGEYRFEQQAEMVEDYLLLRLTDPHGNKTKKLANVLSPAFPNAVK
;
A
#
# COMPACT_ATOMS: atom_id res chain seq x y z
N MET A 1 7.84 -46.55 -55.90
CA MET A 1 6.83 -46.27 -54.85
C MET A 1 7.56 -46.13 -53.51
N THR A 2 7.91 -44.91 -53.13
CA THR A 2 8.58 -44.58 -51.87
C THR A 2 7.71 -43.56 -51.15
N THR A 3 6.97 -44.02 -50.14
CA THR A 3 6.11 -43.17 -49.31
C THR A 3 6.94 -42.55 -48.19
N SER A 4 7.21 -41.25 -48.34
CA SER A 4 7.74 -40.38 -47.29
C SER A 4 6.72 -40.30 -46.15
N LYS A 5 7.10 -40.74 -44.95
CA LYS A 5 6.33 -40.50 -43.72
C LYS A 5 6.72 -39.13 -43.20
N HIS A 6 5.85 -38.13 -43.39
CA HIS A 6 6.01 -36.82 -42.77
C HIS A 6 5.83 -36.95 -41.25
N PHE A 7 6.92 -36.76 -40.52
CA PHE A 7 6.91 -36.54 -39.07
C PHE A 7 6.25 -35.18 -38.81
N PHE A 8 4.99 -35.19 -38.38
CA PHE A 8 4.33 -33.99 -37.85
C PHE A 8 4.84 -33.78 -36.43
N THR A 9 5.91 -33.00 -36.28
CA THR A 9 6.39 -32.55 -34.98
C THR A 9 5.45 -31.44 -34.50
N SER A 10 4.42 -31.79 -33.72
CA SER A 10 3.58 -30.81 -33.03
C SER A 10 4.43 -30.07 -32.00
N LEU A 11 4.80 -28.82 -32.33
CA LEU A 11 5.41 -27.87 -31.41
C LEU A 11 4.33 -27.38 -30.43
N LEU A 12 4.24 -28.02 -29.26
CA LEU A 12 3.40 -27.57 -28.16
C LEU A 12 4.04 -26.30 -27.56
N VAL A 13 3.67 -25.12 -28.08
CA VAL A 13 4.05 -23.84 -27.48
C VAL A 13 3.18 -23.66 -26.23
N VAL A 14 3.71 -24.07 -25.08
CA VAL A 14 3.15 -23.73 -23.77
C VAL A 14 3.46 -22.26 -23.51
N PHE A 15 2.54 -21.38 -23.87
CA PHE A 15 2.51 -20.01 -23.34
C PHE A 15 2.21 -20.12 -21.84
N CYS A 16 3.25 -20.16 -21.00
CA CYS A 16 3.09 -19.89 -19.59
C CYS A 16 2.62 -18.44 -19.46
N LEU A 17 1.32 -18.24 -19.27
CA LEU A 17 0.75 -16.99 -18.75
C LEU A 17 1.26 -16.83 -17.31
N VAL A 18 2.52 -16.44 -17.16
CA VAL A 18 3.02 -15.93 -15.89
C VAL A 18 2.33 -14.59 -15.73
N GLY A 19 1.20 -14.57 -15.01
CA GLY A 19 0.57 -13.32 -14.63
C GLY A 19 1.62 -12.42 -13.98
N CYS A 20 1.73 -11.18 -14.45
CA CYS A 20 2.68 -10.22 -13.88
C CYS A 20 2.37 -10.08 -12.38
N THR A 21 3.28 -10.58 -11.54
CA THR A 21 3.15 -10.48 -10.08
C THR A 21 3.38 -9.06 -9.59
N GLU A 22 3.90 -8.18 -10.44
CA GLU A 22 4.20 -6.77 -10.19
C GLU A 22 3.75 -5.95 -11.41
N ARG A 23 3.15 -4.78 -11.17
CA ARG A 23 2.76 -3.83 -12.22
C ARG A 23 2.82 -2.39 -11.71
N SER A 24 2.95 -1.44 -12.62
CA SER A 24 2.64 -0.04 -12.33
C SER A 24 1.14 0.13 -12.06
N MET A 25 0.79 1.24 -11.42
CA MET A 25 -0.61 1.63 -11.24
C MET A 25 -1.31 1.82 -12.59
N THR A 26 -2.60 1.50 -12.65
CA THR A 26 -3.45 1.80 -13.81
C THR A 26 -3.75 3.29 -13.88
N LYS A 27 -4.23 3.78 -15.03
CA LYS A 27 -4.65 5.18 -15.16
C LYS A 27 -5.79 5.56 -14.19
N LYS A 28 -6.67 4.61 -13.86
CA LYS A 28 -7.80 4.85 -12.93
C LYS A 28 -7.33 4.90 -11.48
N GLU A 29 -6.38 4.05 -11.11
CA GLU A 29 -5.73 4.09 -9.79
C GLU A 29 -4.94 5.38 -9.60
N VAL A 30 -4.16 5.79 -10.61
CA VAL A 30 -3.43 7.08 -10.59
C VAL A 30 -4.42 8.22 -10.43
N ALA A 31 -5.48 8.28 -11.25
CA ALA A 31 -6.49 9.33 -11.14
C ALA A 31 -7.19 9.36 -9.76
N TYR A 32 -7.43 8.19 -9.16
CA TYR A 32 -8.02 8.10 -7.81
C TYR A 32 -7.09 8.67 -6.73
N ILE A 33 -5.81 8.31 -6.79
CA ILE A 33 -4.80 8.80 -5.85
C ILE A 33 -4.54 10.30 -6.05
N ASP A 34 -4.37 10.77 -7.29
CA ASP A 34 -4.13 12.17 -7.60
C ASP A 34 -5.28 13.08 -7.12
N ALA A 35 -6.52 12.55 -7.12
CA ALA A 35 -7.69 13.26 -6.62
C ALA A 35 -7.62 13.54 -5.10
N PHE A 36 -6.76 12.85 -4.35
CA PHE A 36 -6.58 13.07 -2.91
C PHE A 36 -5.14 13.47 -2.52
N HIS A 37 -4.14 12.65 -2.85
CA HIS A 37 -2.73 12.92 -2.54
C HIS A 37 -2.16 14.02 -3.45
N GLY A 38 -2.63 14.11 -4.69
CA GLY A 38 -2.10 15.04 -5.69
C GLY A 38 -0.60 14.86 -5.94
N GLU A 39 0.11 15.95 -6.23
CA GLU A 39 1.55 15.95 -6.51
C GLU A 39 2.43 15.63 -5.28
N THR A 40 1.83 15.36 -4.11
CA THR A 40 2.60 15.04 -2.89
C THR A 40 3.18 13.62 -2.89
N VAL A 41 2.75 12.78 -3.83
CA VAL A 41 3.25 11.41 -4.03
C VAL A 41 3.56 11.20 -5.52
N ASP A 42 4.73 10.65 -5.81
CA ASP A 42 5.13 10.22 -7.15
C ASP A 42 4.53 8.85 -7.45
N THR A 43 3.38 8.86 -8.12
CA THR A 43 2.61 7.67 -8.52
C THR A 43 3.28 6.86 -9.64
N GLU A 44 4.15 7.49 -10.45
CA GLU A 44 4.87 6.79 -11.53
C GLU A 44 5.89 5.78 -10.99
N SER A 45 6.45 6.08 -9.81
CA SER A 45 7.38 5.19 -9.12
C SER A 45 6.72 4.02 -8.39
N ILE A 46 5.39 4.01 -8.28
CA ILE A 46 4.64 3.03 -7.47
C ILE A 46 4.44 1.72 -8.23
N ILE A 47 4.75 0.62 -7.55
CA ILE A 47 4.56 -0.75 -8.06
C ILE A 47 3.59 -1.50 -7.17
N PHE A 48 2.52 -2.05 -7.75
CA PHE A 48 1.62 -2.97 -7.07
C PHE A 48 2.02 -4.40 -7.34
N ALA A 49 2.15 -5.18 -6.27
CA ALA A 49 2.56 -6.56 -6.30
C ALA A 49 1.48 -7.47 -5.71
N ARG A 50 1.15 -8.54 -6.44
CA ARG A 50 0.25 -9.60 -5.98
C ARG A 50 1.03 -10.63 -5.18
N GLY A 51 0.47 -11.02 -4.03
CA GLY A 51 0.81 -12.28 -3.39
C GLY A 51 1.65 -12.17 -2.13
N LEU A 52 1.33 -11.22 -1.24
CA LEU A 52 1.97 -11.05 0.05
C LEU A 52 2.20 -12.37 0.82
N ARG A 53 1.19 -13.25 0.94
CA ARG A 53 1.31 -14.52 1.70
C ARG A 53 2.28 -15.54 1.09
N TRP A 54 2.29 -15.68 -0.24
CA TRP A 54 3.19 -16.61 -0.95
C TRP A 54 4.55 -15.96 -1.28
N GLY A 55 4.57 -14.63 -1.30
CA GLY A 55 5.66 -13.75 -1.65
C GLY A 55 6.36 -13.10 -0.45
N VAL A 56 6.11 -13.55 0.79
CA VAL A 56 6.84 -13.07 1.99
C VAL A 56 8.35 -13.10 1.79
N ARG A 57 8.87 -14.09 1.06
CA ARG A 57 10.30 -14.16 0.70
C ARG A 57 10.73 -12.99 -0.18
N ASN A 58 9.90 -12.56 -1.13
CA ASN A 58 10.16 -11.41 -1.99
C ASN A 58 10.09 -10.11 -1.18
N VAL A 59 9.10 -9.95 -0.30
CA VAL A 59 9.02 -8.81 0.63
C VAL A 59 10.30 -8.71 1.48
N LEU A 60 10.72 -9.82 2.11
CA LEU A 60 11.94 -9.85 2.90
C LEU A 60 13.22 -9.63 2.06
N LYS A 61 13.20 -9.99 0.78
CA LYS A 61 14.31 -9.71 -0.15
C LYS A 61 14.37 -8.21 -0.45
N ASP A 62 13.23 -7.59 -0.75
CA ASP A 62 13.16 -6.18 -1.09
C ASP A 62 13.54 -5.31 0.11
N ILE A 63 13.07 -5.67 1.32
CA ILE A 63 13.52 -5.06 2.59
C ILE A 63 15.04 -5.12 2.74
N ARG A 64 15.66 -6.30 2.52
CA ARG A 64 17.11 -6.47 2.63
C ARG A 64 17.89 -5.72 1.56
N SER A 65 17.29 -5.52 0.39
CA SER A 65 17.91 -4.79 -0.72
C SER A 65 17.79 -3.28 -0.58
N ASN A 66 16.95 -2.79 0.33
CA ASN A 66 16.78 -1.37 0.64
C ASN A 66 17.67 -0.98 1.84
N PRO A 67 18.79 -0.26 1.62
CA PRO A 67 19.76 0.01 2.69
C PRO A 67 19.17 0.80 3.85
N GLU A 68 18.27 1.76 3.59
CA GLU A 68 17.63 2.58 4.61
C GLU A 68 16.70 1.74 5.50
N MET A 69 15.94 0.80 4.91
CA MET A 69 15.10 -0.10 5.68
C MET A 69 15.91 -1.13 6.46
N LEU A 70 16.99 -1.64 5.87
CA LEU A 70 17.87 -2.57 6.56
C LEU A 70 18.57 -1.90 7.75
N LYS A 71 19.07 -0.68 7.56
CA LYS A 71 19.65 0.15 8.62
C LYS A 71 18.65 0.35 9.74
N SER A 72 17.40 0.70 9.42
CA SER A 72 16.36 0.81 10.43
C SER A 72 16.16 -0.49 11.24
N ILE A 73 16.05 -1.64 10.57
CA ILE A 73 15.88 -2.95 11.25
C ILE A 73 17.01 -3.21 12.23
N GLN A 74 18.25 -2.92 11.81
CA GLN A 74 19.46 -3.12 12.61
C GLN A 74 19.52 -2.18 13.82
N GLU A 75 19.32 -0.88 13.60
CA GLU A 75 19.39 0.14 14.65
C GLU A 75 18.31 -0.04 15.73
N ASN A 76 17.18 -0.66 15.36
CA ASN A 76 16.04 -0.87 16.25
C ASN A 76 15.93 -2.31 16.78
N ASN A 77 16.92 -3.17 16.53
CA ASN A 77 16.96 -4.57 16.99
C ASN A 77 15.68 -5.38 16.68
N ILE A 78 15.11 -5.21 15.49
CA ILE A 78 13.87 -5.92 15.08
C ILE A 78 14.19 -7.36 14.69
N ASP A 79 13.42 -8.33 15.22
CA ASP A 79 13.46 -9.70 14.70
C ASP A 79 12.66 -9.78 13.39
N LEU A 80 13.29 -10.27 12.32
CA LEU A 80 12.61 -10.54 11.05
C LEU A 80 11.44 -11.51 11.18
N LYS A 81 11.37 -12.29 12.27
CA LYS A 81 10.19 -13.11 12.61
C LYS A 81 8.97 -12.26 12.94
N ASP A 82 9.14 -11.14 13.63
CA ASP A 82 8.03 -10.25 13.99
C ASP A 82 7.50 -9.54 12.75
N VAL A 83 8.41 -9.07 11.89
CA VAL A 83 8.08 -8.58 10.54
C VAL A 83 7.27 -9.64 9.81
N LYS A 84 7.79 -10.88 9.71
CA LYS A 84 7.10 -11.98 9.03
C LYS A 84 5.71 -12.28 9.61
N SER A 85 5.53 -12.18 10.93
CA SER A 85 4.23 -12.40 11.58
C SER A 85 3.21 -11.35 11.12
N SER A 86 3.58 -10.06 11.16
CA SER A 86 2.75 -8.96 10.68
C SER A 86 2.40 -9.11 9.19
N LEU A 87 3.36 -9.50 8.34
CA LEU A 87 3.12 -9.75 6.90
C LEU A 87 2.06 -10.83 6.63
N LEU A 88 1.86 -11.79 7.53
CA LEU A 88 0.91 -12.90 7.32
C LEU A 88 -0.53 -12.54 7.66
N THR A 89 -0.72 -11.51 8.48
CA THR A 89 -2.03 -11.09 9.01
C THR A 89 -2.59 -9.86 8.35
N THR A 90 -1.74 -9.01 7.76
CA THR A 90 -2.17 -7.78 7.09
C THR A 90 -2.76 -8.02 5.69
N ALA A 91 -3.53 -7.04 5.22
CA ALA A 91 -4.08 -6.96 3.88
C ALA A 91 -2.97 -6.65 2.86
N ALA A 92 -2.15 -5.64 3.14
CA ALA A 92 -1.01 -5.28 2.31
C ALA A 92 0.17 -4.75 3.14
N VAL A 93 1.34 -4.65 2.50
CA VAL A 93 2.55 -4.07 3.07
C VAL A 93 3.27 -3.22 2.05
N VAL A 94 3.76 -2.07 2.49
CA VAL A 94 4.62 -1.19 1.70
C VAL A 94 6.09 -1.40 2.00
N VAL A 95 6.88 -1.58 0.94
CA VAL A 95 8.35 -1.60 0.97
C VAL A 95 8.86 -0.60 -0.06
N GLY A 96 9.19 0.60 0.40
CA GLY A 96 9.61 1.70 -0.46
C GLY A 96 8.43 2.23 -1.26
N ASN A 97 8.53 2.16 -2.59
CA ASN A 97 7.42 2.50 -3.50
C ASN A 97 6.60 1.26 -3.93
N LYS A 98 6.88 0.09 -3.36
CA LYS A 98 6.20 -1.15 -3.74
C LYS A 98 5.14 -1.52 -2.70
N VAL A 99 3.92 -1.74 -3.15
CA VAL A 99 2.78 -2.19 -2.32
C VAL A 99 2.51 -3.67 -2.62
N TYR A 100 2.64 -4.52 -1.61
CA TYR A 100 2.37 -5.95 -1.70
C TYR A 100 1.00 -6.26 -1.12
N PHE A 101 0.03 -6.59 -1.96
CA PHE A 101 -1.30 -7.01 -1.50
C PHE A 101 -1.38 -8.52 -1.33
N ARG A 102 -2.25 -8.95 -0.42
CA ARG A 102 -2.68 -10.36 -0.31
C ARG A 102 -3.36 -10.81 -1.61
N SER A 103 -3.16 -12.07 -1.99
CA SER A 103 -3.67 -12.57 -3.28
C SER A 103 -5.18 -12.52 -3.44
N ASP A 104 -5.91 -12.66 -2.34
CA ASP A 104 -7.38 -12.68 -2.27
C ASP A 104 -8.01 -11.29 -2.28
N ILE A 105 -7.23 -10.23 -2.06
CA ILE A 105 -7.71 -8.83 -2.11
C ILE A 105 -7.19 -8.08 -3.35
N TYR A 106 -6.12 -8.57 -3.97
CA TYR A 106 -5.49 -7.89 -5.10
C TYR A 106 -6.42 -7.84 -6.31
N LEU A 107 -6.58 -6.66 -6.89
CA LEU A 107 -7.30 -6.43 -8.14
C LEU A 107 -6.33 -6.03 -9.27
N ASP A 108 -6.66 -6.45 -10.49
CA ASP A 108 -5.88 -6.06 -11.66
C ASP A 108 -6.04 -4.56 -11.98
N ASP A 109 -7.16 -3.96 -11.57
CA ASP A 109 -7.39 -2.52 -11.51
C ASP A 109 -8.31 -2.20 -10.31
N PHE A 110 -7.75 -1.64 -9.24
CA PHE A 110 -8.55 -1.22 -8.08
C PHE A 110 -9.46 -0.03 -8.41
N GLY A 111 -9.10 0.80 -9.40
CA GLY A 111 -9.92 1.92 -9.85
C GLY A 111 -11.27 1.48 -10.41
N ASP A 112 -11.34 0.27 -10.97
CA ASP A 112 -12.55 -0.37 -11.50
C ASP A 112 -13.38 -1.13 -10.45
N SER A 113 -12.95 -1.19 -9.20
CA SER A 113 -13.73 -1.88 -8.17
C SER A 113 -15.13 -1.24 -8.02
N PRO A 114 -16.21 -2.03 -7.95
CA PRO A 114 -17.52 -1.50 -7.58
C PRO A 114 -17.59 -1.10 -6.10
N PHE A 115 -16.62 -1.50 -5.28
CA PHE A 115 -16.59 -1.22 -3.85
C PHE A 115 -15.59 -0.11 -3.54
N GLU A 116 -16.08 0.95 -2.91
CA GLU A 116 -15.22 2.05 -2.51
C GLU A 116 -14.19 1.64 -1.46
N THR A 117 -14.47 0.62 -0.64
CA THR A 117 -13.53 0.07 0.32
C THR A 117 -12.25 -0.44 -0.33
N ASP A 118 -12.32 -0.99 -1.54
CA ASP A 118 -11.12 -1.46 -2.25
C ASP A 118 -10.26 -0.29 -2.73
N ARG A 119 -10.89 0.80 -3.18
CA ARG A 119 -10.19 2.03 -3.58
C ARG A 119 -9.62 2.77 -2.37
N ALA A 120 -10.39 2.85 -1.28
CA ALA A 120 -9.97 3.48 -0.04
C ALA A 120 -8.77 2.74 0.59
N LEU A 121 -8.75 1.40 0.53
CA LEU A 121 -7.57 0.59 0.87
C LEU A 121 -6.34 0.99 0.04
N VAL A 122 -6.49 1.26 -1.26
CA VAL A 122 -5.36 1.77 -2.06
C VAL A 122 -4.91 3.14 -1.54
N GLY A 123 -5.84 4.02 -1.15
CA GLY A 123 -5.52 5.29 -0.49
C GLY A 123 -4.75 5.12 0.82
N HIS A 124 -5.11 4.11 1.62
CA HIS A 124 -4.38 3.71 2.83
C HIS A 124 -2.93 3.33 2.49
N GLU A 125 -2.75 2.35 1.61
CA GLU A 125 -1.43 1.82 1.30
C GLU A 125 -0.54 2.86 0.60
N VAL A 126 -1.11 3.69 -0.28
CA VAL A 126 -0.38 4.79 -0.91
C VAL A 126 -0.03 5.88 0.10
N THR A 127 -0.74 6.01 1.21
CA THR A 127 -0.32 6.88 2.32
C THR A 127 0.99 6.40 2.95
N HIS A 128 1.23 5.10 3.04
CA HIS A 128 2.54 4.60 3.47
C HIS A 128 3.64 4.86 2.44
N VAL A 129 3.31 4.79 1.14
CA VAL A 129 4.26 5.20 0.08
C VAL A 129 4.57 6.69 0.17
N TRP A 130 3.56 7.55 0.37
CA TRP A 130 3.72 8.99 0.60
C TRP A 130 4.59 9.24 1.84
N GLN A 131 4.35 8.54 2.95
CA GLN A 131 5.17 8.63 4.16
C GLN A 131 6.64 8.27 3.85
N TRP A 132 6.88 7.22 3.07
CA TRP A 132 8.21 6.80 2.64
C TRP A 132 8.90 7.81 1.72
N GLN A 133 8.20 8.31 0.69
CA GLN A 133 8.75 9.29 -0.25
C GLN A 133 9.11 10.59 0.47
N ASN A 134 8.29 10.99 1.45
CA ASN A 134 8.47 12.20 2.27
C ASN A 134 9.17 11.93 3.62
N ARG A 135 9.89 10.81 3.77
CA ARG A 135 10.46 10.35 5.06
C ARG A 135 11.40 11.32 5.76
N GLN A 136 12.00 12.26 5.04
CA GLN A 136 12.82 13.32 5.64
C GLN A 136 11.99 14.27 6.50
N GLU A 137 10.71 14.47 6.14
CA GLU A 137 9.78 15.33 6.86
C GLU A 137 8.91 14.52 7.83
N THR A 138 8.39 13.38 7.38
CA THR A 138 7.48 12.53 8.17
C THR A 138 8.20 11.71 9.24
N GLY A 139 9.52 11.54 9.11
CA GLY A 139 10.30 10.64 9.96
C GLY A 139 9.89 9.17 9.82
N TYR A 140 9.33 8.81 8.65
CA TYR A 140 8.86 7.46 8.35
C TYR A 140 9.96 6.44 8.45
N ASN A 141 9.60 5.33 9.09
CA ASN A 141 10.47 4.22 9.30
C ASN A 141 9.61 2.94 9.37
N LEU A 142 9.93 1.95 8.54
CA LEU A 142 9.26 0.63 8.52
C LEU A 142 9.18 -0.03 9.91
N PHE A 143 10.18 0.17 10.78
CA PHE A 143 10.15 -0.27 12.16
C PHE A 143 8.93 0.25 12.90
N LYS A 144 8.63 1.54 12.79
CA LYS A 144 7.56 2.17 13.57
C LYS A 144 6.23 1.51 13.20
N VAL A 145 5.95 1.34 11.91
CA VAL A 145 4.79 0.61 11.37
C VAL A 145 4.71 -0.84 11.88
N VAL A 146 5.79 -1.61 11.75
CA VAL A 146 5.82 -3.01 12.24
C VAL A 146 5.65 -3.06 13.75
N SER A 147 6.26 -2.14 14.49
CA SER A 147 6.17 -2.07 15.95
C SER A 147 4.75 -1.72 16.41
N GLU A 148 4.01 -0.93 15.62
CA GLU A 148 2.62 -0.60 15.93
C GLU A 148 1.76 -1.86 15.93
N HIS A 149 1.92 -2.71 14.91
CA HIS A 149 1.24 -4.01 14.79
C HIS A 149 1.58 -5.01 15.90
N ILE A 150 2.75 -4.90 16.54
CA ILE A 150 3.17 -5.76 17.65
C ILE A 150 2.69 -5.20 18.99
N LYS A 151 2.81 -3.87 19.17
CA LYS A 151 2.60 -3.20 20.44
C LYS A 151 1.12 -2.94 20.73
N TYR A 152 0.32 -2.69 19.70
CA TYR A 152 -1.09 -2.33 19.85
C TYR A 152 -1.97 -3.46 19.35
N LYS A 153 -2.98 -3.82 20.16
CA LYS A 153 -4.00 -4.79 19.77
C LYS A 153 -4.79 -4.32 18.53
N ASP A 154 -4.99 -3.01 18.44
CA ASP A 154 -5.59 -2.33 17.31
C ASP A 154 -4.68 -1.15 16.93
N PRO A 155 -3.81 -1.31 15.92
CA PRO A 155 -2.90 -0.25 15.50
C PRO A 155 -3.63 0.90 14.79
N TYR A 156 -4.81 0.63 14.22
CA TYR A 156 -5.62 1.54 13.42
C TYR A 156 -6.45 2.49 14.29
N TYR A 157 -6.91 2.04 15.46
CA TYR A 157 -7.73 2.88 16.36
C TYR A 157 -7.08 4.25 16.65
N TYR A 158 -7.85 5.31 16.44
CA TYR A 158 -7.46 6.69 16.72
C TYR A 158 -8.65 7.52 17.20
N ASP A 159 -8.33 8.59 17.93
CA ASP A 159 -9.25 9.67 18.27
C ASP A 159 -8.74 10.98 17.67
N ILE A 160 -9.63 11.80 17.13
CA ILE A 160 -9.25 13.13 16.63
C ILE A 160 -9.12 14.08 17.83
N ILE A 161 -7.87 14.40 18.19
CA ILE A 161 -7.53 15.20 19.36
C ILE A 161 -7.45 16.66 18.93
N PRO A 162 -8.20 17.58 19.57
CA PRO A 162 -8.16 18.99 19.23
C PRO A 162 -6.74 19.56 19.28
N GLY A 163 -6.29 20.15 18.16
CA GLY A 163 -4.97 20.79 18.04
C GLY A 163 -3.82 19.85 17.69
N GLN A 164 -4.03 18.53 17.73
CA GLN A 164 -3.01 17.57 17.29
C GLN A 164 -2.88 17.61 15.77
N LYS A 165 -1.64 17.71 15.28
CA LYS A 165 -1.32 17.74 13.85
C LYS A 165 -1.32 16.34 13.28
N TYR A 166 -1.58 16.22 11.97
CA TYR A 166 -1.59 14.92 11.28
C TYR A 166 -0.29 14.11 11.49
N GLY A 167 0.88 14.74 11.36
CA GLY A 167 2.18 14.08 11.55
C GLY A 167 2.48 13.64 12.99
N GLU A 168 1.65 14.02 13.98
CA GLU A 168 1.79 13.61 15.39
C GLU A 168 1.04 12.31 15.68
N TYR A 169 0.21 11.83 14.76
CA TYR A 169 -0.41 10.51 14.83
C TYR A 169 0.57 9.41 14.44
N ARG A 170 0.31 8.17 14.87
CA ARG A 170 1.12 7.01 14.44
C ARG A 170 0.90 6.72 12.95
N PHE A 171 1.80 5.98 12.32
CA PHE A 171 1.75 5.83 10.86
C PHE A 171 0.54 5.05 10.36
N GLU A 172 0.10 4.03 11.09
CA GLU A 172 -1.13 3.29 10.79
C GLU A 172 -2.36 4.18 11.00
N GLN A 173 -2.38 4.97 12.07
CA GLN A 173 -3.47 5.91 12.31
C GLN A 173 -3.56 6.97 11.21
N GLN A 174 -2.41 7.46 10.74
CA GLN A 174 -2.35 8.41 9.63
C GLN A 174 -2.97 7.84 8.35
N ALA A 175 -2.66 6.58 8.01
CA ALA A 175 -3.21 5.89 6.85
C ALA A 175 -4.72 5.57 7.03
N GLU A 176 -5.11 5.10 8.22
CA GLU A 176 -6.50 4.87 8.59
C GLU A 176 -7.34 6.15 8.49
N MET A 177 -6.82 7.29 8.94
CA MET A 177 -7.49 8.59 8.82
C MET A 177 -7.76 8.98 7.37
N VAL A 178 -6.86 8.63 6.45
CA VAL A 178 -7.03 8.86 5.00
C VAL A 178 -8.12 7.93 4.46
N GLU A 179 -8.05 6.64 4.77
CA GLU A 179 -9.05 5.65 4.36
C GLU A 179 -10.46 6.04 4.84
N ASP A 180 -10.60 6.35 6.12
CA ASP A 180 -11.83 6.82 6.73
C ASP A 180 -12.37 8.07 6.02
N TYR A 181 -11.50 9.04 5.71
CA TYR A 181 -11.92 10.25 5.02
C TYR A 181 -12.42 9.97 3.59
N LEU A 182 -11.72 9.10 2.85
CA LEU A 182 -12.10 8.71 1.49
C LEU A 182 -13.48 8.03 1.45
N LEU A 183 -13.83 7.24 2.47
CA LEU A 183 -15.15 6.62 2.61
C LEU A 183 -16.21 7.61 3.11
N LEU A 184 -15.89 8.40 4.13
CA LEU A 184 -16.83 9.31 4.76
C LEU A 184 -17.21 10.50 3.88
N ARG A 185 -16.30 10.98 3.02
CA ARG A 185 -16.63 12.05 2.05
C ARG A 185 -17.71 11.63 1.04
N LEU A 186 -17.93 10.33 0.85
CA LEU A 186 -18.96 9.79 -0.04
C LEU A 186 -20.24 9.43 0.70
N THR A 187 -20.12 8.94 1.93
CA THR A 187 -21.25 8.39 2.71
C THR A 187 -21.88 9.38 3.69
N ASP A 188 -21.07 10.28 4.26
CA ASP A 188 -21.51 11.35 5.17
C ASP A 188 -20.67 12.63 4.95
N PRO A 189 -20.78 13.29 3.77
CA PRO A 189 -19.92 14.42 3.41
C PRO A 189 -20.03 15.62 4.36
N HIS A 190 -21.16 15.77 5.05
CA HIS A 190 -21.41 16.90 5.96
C HIS A 190 -21.26 16.52 7.44
N GLY A 191 -20.91 15.27 7.71
CA GLY A 191 -20.68 14.71 9.03
C GLY A 191 -19.62 15.42 9.83
N ASN A 192 -19.78 15.38 11.16
CA ASN A 192 -18.82 15.98 12.08
C ASN A 192 -17.44 15.29 11.99
N LYS A 193 -17.39 13.96 11.81
CA LYS A 193 -16.13 13.22 11.65
C LYS A 193 -15.43 13.61 10.34
N THR A 194 -16.17 13.67 9.22
CA THR A 194 -15.66 14.07 7.91
C THR A 194 -15.02 15.45 7.93
N LYS A 195 -15.70 16.45 8.52
CA LYS A 195 -15.17 17.82 8.67
C LYS A 195 -13.90 17.86 9.53
N LYS A 196 -13.88 17.11 10.64
CA LYS A 196 -12.70 17.03 11.52
C LYS A 196 -11.51 16.39 10.79
N LEU A 197 -11.74 15.31 10.06
CA LEU A 197 -10.70 14.66 9.24
C LEU A 197 -10.18 15.59 8.16
N ALA A 198 -11.07 16.23 7.39
CA ALA A 198 -10.67 17.22 6.37
C ALA A 198 -9.74 18.29 6.96
N ASN A 199 -10.09 18.84 8.13
CA ASN A 199 -9.27 19.85 8.80
C ASN A 199 -7.87 19.33 9.17
N VAL A 200 -7.78 18.12 9.75
CA VAL A 200 -6.50 17.54 10.16
C VAL A 200 -5.65 17.13 8.95
N LEU A 201 -6.27 16.62 7.89
CA LEU A 201 -5.59 16.12 6.67
C LEU A 201 -5.13 17.24 5.73
N SER A 202 -5.88 18.34 5.66
CA SER A 202 -5.64 19.44 4.71
C SER A 202 -4.21 20.00 4.65
N PRO A 203 -3.43 20.09 5.74
CA PRO A 203 -2.07 20.60 5.67
C PRO A 203 -1.11 19.64 4.95
N ALA A 204 -1.39 18.33 4.98
CA ALA A 204 -0.58 17.31 4.32
C ALA A 204 -1.07 16.96 2.92
N PHE A 205 -2.39 17.04 2.71
CA PHE A 205 -3.05 16.66 1.45
C PHE A 205 -3.89 17.84 0.93
N PRO A 206 -3.34 18.68 0.04
CA PRO A 206 -4.02 19.89 -0.43
C PRO A 206 -5.37 19.64 -1.12
N ASN A 207 -5.58 18.44 -1.68
CA ASN A 207 -6.84 18.06 -2.34
C ASN A 207 -7.88 17.44 -1.37
N ALA A 208 -7.57 17.28 -0.07
CA ALA A 208 -8.50 16.75 0.93
C ALA A 208 -9.65 17.69 1.32
N VAL A 209 -9.78 18.87 0.71
CA VAL A 209 -10.81 19.88 1.05
C VAL A 209 -11.49 20.46 -0.21
N LYS A 210 -11.26 19.86 -1.38
CA LYS A 210 -11.95 20.27 -2.62
C LYS A 210 -13.20 19.46 -2.88
#